data_AF-A0A950ZFF0-F1
#
_entry.id   AF-A0A950ZFF0-F1
#
_cell.length_a   1.000
_cell.length_b   1.000
_cell.length_c   1.000
_cell.angle_alpha   90.00
_cell.angle_beta   90.00
_cell.angle_gamma   90.00
#
_symmetry.space_group_name_H-M   'P 1'
#
loop_
_entity.id
_entity.type
_entity.pdbx_description
1 polymer ?
#
loop_
_entity_poly.entity_id
_entity_poly.type
_entity_poly.pdbx_seq_one_letter_code
_entity_poly.pdbx_strand_id
1 'polypeptide(L)'
;MTPKESKLQTVAISLVSLLVGALASQTLDFFKTRQLEAERQRTAAEERLWNENGEMYRQLYAFRGRLIGSLNRHHFAIIEKEYMLAHNSITRTVEPSEMAIERDKRIQERLDNVLRDRADLEQLLGWADLAAPDGDSRWPQAIHGLLALARWQPSPAPRSSLTDLEMWRSREAARAQNTRTEELNKKFGTLLALIKEQRKHLRHAPPT
;
A
#
# COMPACT_ATOMS: atom_id res chain seq x y z
N MET A 1 56.33 39.74 2.14
CA MET A 1 55.00 39.50 1.51
C MET A 1 54.10 40.66 1.87
N THR A 2 53.69 41.43 0.87
CA THR A 2 52.84 42.61 1.13
C THR A 2 51.38 42.19 1.21
N PRO A 3 50.53 42.86 2.02
CA PRO A 3 49.13 42.51 2.22
C PRO A 3 48.26 42.56 0.95
N LYS A 4 48.78 43.07 -0.18
CA LYS A 4 48.13 43.06 -1.50
C LYS A 4 48.25 41.71 -2.22
N GLU A 5 49.37 41.00 -2.05
CA GLU A 5 49.62 39.69 -2.71
C GLU A 5 48.76 38.58 -2.09
N SER A 6 48.57 38.63 -0.77
CA SER A 6 47.71 37.71 -0.02
C SER A 6 46.24 37.80 -0.46
N LYS A 7 45.71 39.02 -0.67
CA LYS A 7 44.31 39.21 -1.08
C LYS A 7 44.03 38.69 -2.49
N LEU A 8 44.97 38.84 -3.42
CA LEU A 8 44.84 38.29 -4.78
C LEU A 8 44.84 36.76 -4.79
N GLN A 9 45.67 36.13 -3.96
CA GLN A 9 45.68 34.68 -3.80
C GLN A 9 44.37 34.17 -3.17
N THR A 10 43.83 34.86 -2.17
CA THR A 10 42.53 34.50 -1.57
C THR A 10 41.38 34.61 -2.58
N VAL A 11 41.33 35.68 -3.38
CA VAL A 11 40.30 35.84 -4.42
C VAL A 11 40.43 34.77 -5.51
N ALA A 12 41.65 34.46 -5.94
CA ALA A 12 41.89 33.40 -6.93
C ALA A 12 41.47 32.02 -6.41
N ILE A 13 41.79 31.71 -5.14
CA ILE A 13 41.37 30.45 -4.50
C ILE A 13 39.85 30.40 -4.37
N SER A 14 39.19 31.49 -3.95
CA SER A 14 37.73 31.55 -3.88
C SER A 14 37.06 31.37 -5.25
N LEU A 15 37.64 31.94 -6.31
CA LEU A 15 37.13 31.78 -7.69
C LEU A 15 37.27 30.33 -8.18
N VAL A 16 38.40 29.70 -7.88
CA VAL A 16 38.65 28.28 -8.20
C VAL A 16 37.73 27.37 -7.39
N SER A 17 37.50 27.65 -6.10
CA SER A 17 36.55 26.91 -5.28
C SER A 17 35.09 27.07 -5.76
N LEU A 18 34.71 28.25 -6.25
CA LEU A 18 33.40 28.49 -6.87
C LEU A 18 33.25 27.73 -8.19
N LEU A 19 34.28 27.71 -9.03
CA LEU A 19 34.29 26.96 -10.29
C LEU A 19 34.23 25.45 -10.05
N VAL A 20 35.00 24.93 -9.09
CA VAL A 20 34.97 23.53 -8.69
C VAL A 20 33.62 23.16 -8.06
N GLY A 21 33.05 24.04 -7.22
CA GLY A 21 31.72 23.85 -6.64
C GLY A 21 30.60 23.83 -7.70
N ALA A 22 30.68 24.71 -8.69
CA ALA A 22 29.72 24.75 -9.80
C ALA A 22 29.83 23.52 -10.73
N LEU A 23 31.06 23.09 -11.05
CA LEU A 23 31.33 21.87 -11.82
C LEU A 23 30.89 20.61 -11.05
N ALA A 24 31.12 20.55 -9.73
CA ALA A 24 30.67 19.46 -8.87
C ALA A 24 29.14 19.40 -8.76
N SER A 25 28.47 20.56 -8.67
CA SER A 25 27.00 20.64 -8.65
C SER A 25 26.38 20.20 -9.97
N GLN A 26 26.89 20.68 -11.11
CA GLN A 26 26.37 20.30 -12.43
C GLN A 26 26.59 18.81 -12.74
N THR A 27 27.71 18.24 -12.30
CA THR A 27 27.96 16.80 -12.46
C THR A 27 27.06 15.96 -11.56
N LEU A 28 26.83 16.37 -10.30
CA LEU A 28 25.85 15.72 -9.42
C LEU A 28 24.43 15.79 -9.97
N ASP A 29 24.02 16.94 -10.49
CA ASP A 29 22.70 17.10 -11.11
C ASP A 29 22.58 16.26 -12.38
N PHE A 30 23.63 16.16 -13.20
CA PHE A 30 23.69 15.28 -14.37
C PHE A 30 23.62 13.79 -13.99
N PHE A 31 24.32 13.35 -12.94
CA PHE A 31 24.25 11.96 -12.46
C PHE A 31 22.88 11.64 -11.88
N LYS A 32 22.27 12.57 -11.12
CA LYS A 32 20.90 12.41 -10.61
C LYS A 32 19.89 12.35 -11.73
N THR A 33 19.97 13.25 -12.72
CA THR A 33 19.08 13.20 -13.89
C THR A 33 19.28 11.92 -14.67
N ARG A 34 20.52 11.47 -14.92
CA ARG A 34 20.76 10.18 -15.57
C ARG A 34 20.26 8.98 -14.78
N GLN A 35 20.37 8.99 -13.45
CA GLN A 35 19.79 7.92 -12.62
C GLN A 35 18.27 7.92 -12.72
N LEU A 36 17.63 9.09 -12.63
CA LEU A 36 16.18 9.21 -12.83
C LEU A 36 15.74 8.79 -14.23
N GLU A 37 16.51 9.12 -15.27
CA GLU A 37 16.24 8.71 -16.65
C GLU A 37 16.38 7.20 -16.81
N ALA A 38 17.43 6.62 -16.22
CA ALA A 38 17.69 5.18 -16.24
C ALA A 38 16.62 4.41 -15.43
N GLU A 39 16.19 4.94 -14.28
CA GLU A 39 15.08 4.41 -13.50
C GLU A 39 13.78 4.48 -14.30
N ARG A 40 13.44 5.63 -14.90
CA ARG A 40 12.26 5.78 -15.76
C ARG A 40 12.28 4.81 -16.94
N GLN A 41 13.42 4.63 -17.60
CA GLN A 41 13.56 3.68 -18.70
C GLN A 41 13.44 2.22 -18.23
N ARG A 42 13.97 1.89 -17.05
CA ARG A 42 13.79 0.57 -16.42
C ARG A 42 12.33 0.32 -16.07
N THR A 43 11.68 1.29 -15.44
CA THR A 43 10.26 1.22 -15.09
C THR A 43 9.39 1.10 -16.35
N ALA A 44 9.67 1.85 -17.42
CA ALA A 44 8.96 1.74 -18.69
C ALA A 44 9.21 0.39 -19.42
N ALA A 45 10.40 -0.18 -19.29
CA ALA A 45 10.72 -1.50 -19.84
C ALA A 45 10.05 -2.63 -19.05
N GLU A 46 10.04 -2.53 -17.71
CA GLU A 46 9.31 -3.43 -16.82
C GLU A 46 7.81 -3.31 -17.05
N GLU A 47 7.27 -2.11 -17.22
CA GLU A 47 5.88 -1.84 -17.59
C GLU A 47 5.49 -2.48 -18.93
N ARG A 48 6.34 -2.37 -19.96
CA ARG A 48 6.11 -3.06 -21.25
C ARG A 48 6.08 -4.56 -21.08
N LEU A 49 7.07 -5.15 -20.40
CA LEU A 49 7.10 -6.59 -20.11
C LEU A 49 5.87 -7.05 -19.32
N TRP A 50 5.43 -6.23 -18.36
CA TRP A 50 4.25 -6.48 -17.55
C TRP A 50 2.95 -6.44 -18.36
N ASN A 51 2.85 -5.51 -19.30
CA ASN A 51 1.69 -5.30 -20.17
C ASN A 51 1.61 -6.30 -21.34
N GLU A 52 2.74 -6.62 -21.98
CA GLU A 52 2.81 -7.48 -23.17
C GLU A 52 2.50 -8.95 -22.85
N ASN A 53 3.02 -9.47 -21.74
CA ASN A 53 2.86 -10.89 -21.39
C ASN A 53 1.46 -11.25 -20.84
N GLY A 54 0.61 -10.26 -20.59
CA GLY A 54 -0.70 -10.47 -19.94
C GLY A 54 -0.58 -10.98 -18.50
N GLU A 55 0.62 -10.89 -17.92
CA GLU A 55 0.95 -11.39 -16.59
C GLU A 55 0.29 -10.54 -15.50
N MET A 56 0.17 -9.23 -15.73
CA MET A 56 -0.56 -8.30 -14.86
C MET A 56 -1.99 -8.77 -14.59
N TYR A 57 -2.68 -9.20 -15.64
CA TYR A 57 -4.06 -9.69 -15.54
C TYR A 57 -4.17 -10.94 -14.69
N ARG A 58 -3.25 -11.90 -14.88
CA ARG A 58 -3.26 -13.16 -14.13
C ARG A 58 -2.89 -12.92 -12.68
N GLN A 59 -1.86 -12.12 -12.43
CA GLN A 59 -1.41 -11.77 -11.08
C GLN A 59 -2.50 -11.02 -10.31
N LEU A 60 -3.16 -10.03 -10.92
CA LEU A 60 -4.29 -9.33 -10.29
C LEU A 60 -5.48 -10.26 -10.04
N TYR A 61 -5.85 -11.12 -11.00
CA TYR A 61 -6.96 -12.07 -10.77
C TYR A 61 -6.66 -13.09 -9.67
N ALA A 62 -5.45 -13.65 -9.64
CA ALA A 62 -5.00 -14.55 -8.58
C ALA A 62 -4.98 -13.83 -7.22
N PHE A 63 -4.59 -12.55 -7.24
CA PHE A 63 -4.56 -11.68 -6.08
C PHE A 63 -5.94 -11.40 -5.48
N ARG A 64 -7.01 -11.33 -6.29
CA ARG A 64 -8.39 -11.16 -5.78
C ARG A 64 -8.76 -12.18 -4.70
N GLY A 65 -8.40 -13.45 -4.91
CA GLY A 65 -8.67 -14.51 -3.93
C GLY A 65 -7.89 -14.31 -2.62
N ARG A 66 -6.62 -13.89 -2.73
CA ARG A 66 -5.78 -13.56 -1.57
C ARG A 66 -6.37 -12.37 -0.81
N LEU A 67 -6.73 -11.30 -1.52
CA LEU A 67 -7.34 -10.09 -0.95
C LEU A 67 -8.64 -10.39 -0.19
N ILE A 68 -9.53 -11.20 -0.76
CA ILE A 68 -10.74 -11.68 -0.08
C ILE A 68 -10.37 -12.41 1.23
N GLY A 69 -9.40 -13.32 1.17
CA GLY A 69 -8.94 -14.08 2.32
C GLY A 69 -8.33 -13.21 3.41
N SER A 70 -7.49 -12.25 3.04
CA SER A 70 -6.82 -11.33 3.97
C SER A 70 -7.81 -10.39 4.64
N LEU A 71 -8.77 -9.80 3.90
CA LEU A 71 -9.82 -8.95 4.47
C LEU A 71 -10.70 -9.73 5.45
N ASN A 72 -11.07 -10.97 5.12
CA ASN A 72 -11.81 -11.84 6.03
C ASN A 72 -11.04 -12.06 7.33
N ARG A 73 -9.77 -12.50 7.23
CA ARG A 73 -8.93 -12.73 8.40
C ARG A 73 -8.78 -11.47 9.25
N HIS A 74 -8.64 -10.30 8.60
CA HIS A 74 -8.52 -9.03 9.28
C HIS A 74 -9.76 -8.67 10.09
N HIS A 75 -10.92 -8.62 9.42
CA HIS A 75 -12.16 -8.18 10.06
C HIS A 75 -12.51 -9.11 11.22
N PHE A 76 -12.38 -10.43 11.02
CA PHE A 76 -12.59 -11.39 12.09
C PHE A 76 -11.60 -11.22 13.24
N ALA A 77 -10.30 -11.00 12.97
CA ALA A 77 -9.31 -10.81 14.03
C ALA A 77 -9.59 -9.54 14.85
N ILE A 78 -9.98 -8.43 14.23
CA ILE A 78 -10.35 -7.20 14.96
C ILE A 78 -11.62 -7.44 15.79
N ILE A 79 -12.65 -8.05 15.21
CA ILE A 79 -13.90 -8.35 15.93
C ILE A 79 -13.62 -9.23 17.16
N GLU A 80 -12.82 -10.29 17.01
CA GLU A 80 -12.45 -11.17 18.13
C GLU A 80 -11.64 -10.42 19.19
N LYS A 81 -10.71 -9.55 18.78
CA LYS A 81 -9.92 -8.73 19.72
C LYS A 81 -10.82 -7.85 20.57
N GLU A 82 -11.68 -7.07 19.93
CA GLU A 82 -12.61 -6.16 20.61
C GLU A 82 -13.62 -6.92 21.47
N TYR A 83 -14.09 -8.08 20.99
CA TYR A 83 -14.92 -9.00 21.77
C TYR A 83 -14.22 -9.43 23.06
N MET A 84 -12.96 -9.87 22.99
CA MET A 84 -12.21 -10.33 24.15
C MET A 84 -11.96 -9.21 25.16
N LEU A 85 -11.58 -8.01 24.68
CA LEU A 85 -11.38 -6.84 25.54
C LEU A 85 -12.67 -6.46 26.27
N ALA A 86 -13.81 -6.44 25.58
CA ALA A 86 -15.10 -6.16 26.18
C ALA A 86 -15.54 -7.28 27.13
N HIS A 87 -15.39 -8.53 26.73
CA HIS A 87 -15.75 -9.71 27.54
C HIS A 87 -15.01 -9.71 28.87
N ASN A 88 -13.68 -9.53 28.86
CA ASN A 88 -12.86 -9.45 30.07
C ASN A 88 -13.29 -8.29 30.98
N SER A 89 -13.69 -7.16 30.40
CA SER A 89 -14.19 -6.01 31.17
C SER A 89 -15.54 -6.29 31.85
N ILE A 90 -16.41 -7.07 31.19
CA ILE A 90 -17.72 -7.48 31.74
C ILE A 90 -17.53 -8.53 32.84
N THR A 91 -16.66 -9.51 32.63
CA THR A 91 -16.47 -10.65 33.55
C THR A 91 -15.54 -10.36 34.73
N ARG A 92 -14.91 -9.17 34.79
CA ARG A 92 -14.02 -8.72 35.88
C ARG A 92 -13.00 -9.78 36.33
N THR A 93 -12.40 -10.49 35.38
CA THR A 93 -11.24 -11.34 35.68
C THR A 93 -10.02 -10.45 35.88
N VAL A 94 -9.52 -10.38 37.12
CA VAL A 94 -8.33 -9.60 37.49
C VAL A 94 -7.04 -10.22 36.90
N GLU A 95 -7.07 -11.52 36.61
CA GLU A 95 -6.00 -12.23 35.89
C GLU A 95 -6.55 -12.90 34.62
N PRO A 96 -5.88 -12.73 33.47
CA PRO A 96 -6.26 -13.42 32.25
C PRO A 96 -5.99 -14.93 32.40
N SER A 97 -6.99 -15.76 32.12
CA SER A 97 -6.80 -17.22 32.09
C SER A 97 -5.80 -17.61 30.98
N GLU A 98 -5.09 -18.73 31.14
CA GLU A 98 -4.18 -19.23 30.09
C GLU A 98 -4.87 -19.34 28.72
N MET A 99 -6.14 -19.75 28.70
CA MET A 99 -6.94 -19.79 27.48
C MET A 99 -7.17 -18.41 26.86
N ALA A 100 -7.34 -17.37 27.66
CA ALA A 100 -7.47 -15.99 27.18
C ALA A 100 -6.13 -15.49 26.60
N ILE A 101 -5.02 -15.73 27.28
CA ILE A 101 -3.67 -15.35 26.82
C ILE A 101 -3.35 -16.00 25.46
N GLU A 102 -3.57 -17.32 25.35
CA GLU A 102 -3.33 -18.07 24.12
C GLU A 102 -4.24 -17.60 22.97
N ARG A 103 -5.49 -17.23 23.28
CA ARG A 103 -6.41 -16.68 22.28
C ARG A 103 -5.99 -15.30 21.80
N ASP A 104 -5.55 -14.42 22.69
CA ASP A 104 -5.01 -13.10 22.35
C ASP A 104 -3.77 -13.22 21.47
N LYS A 105 -2.85 -14.14 21.81
CA LYS A 105 -1.67 -14.41 20.99
C LYS A 105 -2.04 -14.80 19.55
N ARG A 106 -2.98 -15.74 19.38
CA ARG A 106 -3.45 -16.15 18.04
C ARG A 106 -4.13 -15.01 17.27
N ILE A 107 -4.83 -14.12 17.97
CA ILE A 107 -5.43 -12.93 17.35
C ILE A 107 -4.32 -11.98 16.87
N GLN A 108 -3.29 -11.74 17.67
CA GLN A 108 -2.16 -10.90 17.27
C GLN A 108 -1.39 -11.48 16.09
N GLU A 109 -1.08 -12.78 16.10
CA GLU A 109 -0.44 -13.45 14.97
C GLU A 109 -1.27 -13.32 13.68
N ARG A 110 -2.61 -13.39 13.78
CA ARG A 110 -3.49 -13.15 12.63
C ARG A 110 -3.43 -11.70 12.16
N LEU A 111 -3.39 -10.73 13.07
CA LEU A 111 -3.26 -9.32 12.72
C LEU A 111 -1.92 -9.05 12.03
N ASP A 112 -0.81 -9.61 12.52
CA ASP A 112 0.52 -9.45 11.91
C ASP A 112 0.57 -10.05 10.50
N ASN A 113 0.01 -11.25 10.31
CA ASN A 113 -0.08 -11.86 8.98
C ASN A 113 -0.93 -11.03 8.02
N VAL A 114 -1.99 -10.40 8.52
CA VAL A 114 -2.79 -9.47 7.70
C VAL A 114 -2.00 -8.21 7.34
N LEU A 115 -1.23 -7.65 8.28
CA LEU A 115 -0.39 -6.48 7.99
C LEU A 115 0.64 -6.82 6.90
N ARG A 116 1.20 -8.03 6.93
CA ARG A 116 2.08 -8.53 5.88
C ARG A 116 1.35 -8.69 4.54
N ASP A 117 0.19 -9.35 4.52
CA ASP A 117 -0.65 -9.48 3.32
C ASP A 117 -1.03 -8.12 2.73
N ARG A 118 -1.26 -7.12 3.59
CA ARG A 118 -1.55 -5.74 3.18
C ARG A 118 -0.33 -5.06 2.59
N ALA A 119 0.86 -5.25 3.14
CA ALA A 119 2.10 -4.72 2.57
C ALA A 119 2.36 -5.32 1.18
N ASP A 120 2.17 -6.64 1.02
CA ASP A 120 2.25 -7.32 -0.27
C ASP A 120 1.22 -6.77 -1.27
N LEU A 121 0.01 -6.45 -0.78
CA LEU A 121 -1.05 -5.81 -1.56
C LEU A 121 -0.68 -4.38 -1.97
N GLU A 122 -0.16 -3.57 -1.05
CA GLU A 122 0.32 -2.21 -1.33
C GLU A 122 1.44 -2.24 -2.37
N GLN A 123 2.35 -3.22 -2.28
CA GLN A 123 3.40 -3.43 -3.28
C GLN A 123 2.80 -3.78 -4.65
N LEU A 124 1.93 -4.81 -4.73
CA LEU A 124 1.29 -5.24 -5.98
C LEU A 124 0.42 -4.14 -6.62
N LEU A 125 -0.30 -3.36 -5.82
CA LEU A 125 -1.09 -2.23 -6.31
C LEU A 125 -0.23 -1.02 -6.67
N GLY A 126 0.90 -0.80 -5.99
CA GLY A 126 1.88 0.23 -6.36
C GLY A 126 2.46 -0.02 -7.74
N TRP A 127 2.69 -1.28 -8.10
CA TRP A 127 3.06 -1.62 -9.47
C TRP A 127 1.95 -1.38 -10.49
N ALA A 128 0.69 -1.64 -10.13
CA ALA A 128 -0.45 -1.27 -10.98
C ALA A 128 -0.53 0.26 -11.16
N ASP A 129 -0.18 1.05 -10.13
CA ASP A 129 -0.12 2.51 -10.22
C ASP A 129 0.98 2.98 -11.18
N LEU A 130 2.14 2.31 -11.17
CA LEU A 130 3.25 2.58 -12.10
C LEU A 130 2.91 2.24 -13.55
N ALA A 131 1.97 1.31 -13.78
CA ALA A 131 1.47 0.97 -15.10
C ALA A 131 0.30 1.86 -15.57
N ALA A 132 -0.05 2.89 -14.80
CA ALA A 132 -1.09 3.83 -15.16
C ALA A 132 -0.62 4.70 -16.35
N PRO A 133 -1.47 4.95 -17.35
CA PRO A 133 -1.17 5.91 -18.40
C PRO A 133 -0.86 7.29 -17.81
N ASP A 134 0.11 8.00 -18.39
CA ASP A 134 0.45 9.36 -17.98
C ASP A 134 -0.81 10.26 -17.93
N GLY A 135 -1.08 10.82 -16.75
CA GLY A 135 -2.21 11.72 -16.51
C GLY A 135 -3.56 11.05 -16.22
N ASP A 136 -3.66 9.71 -16.18
CA ASP A 136 -4.91 9.03 -15.83
C ASP A 136 -5.10 8.87 -14.32
N SER A 137 -5.84 9.80 -13.71
CA SER A 137 -6.13 9.76 -12.28
C SER A 137 -7.08 8.64 -11.84
N ARG A 138 -7.73 7.94 -12.78
CA ARG A 138 -8.73 6.90 -12.45
C ARG A 138 -8.07 5.67 -11.82
N TRP A 139 -6.84 5.35 -12.23
CA TRP A 139 -6.06 4.22 -11.72
C TRP A 139 -5.67 4.39 -10.26
N PRO A 140 -4.97 5.48 -9.86
CA PRO A 140 -4.68 5.77 -8.46
C PRO A 140 -5.94 5.77 -7.58
N GLN A 141 -7.05 6.33 -8.09
CA GLN A 141 -8.32 6.33 -7.35
C GLN A 141 -8.89 4.92 -7.12
N ALA A 142 -8.82 4.04 -8.12
CA ALA A 142 -9.26 2.66 -7.99
C ALA A 142 -8.38 1.88 -7.00
N ILE A 143 -7.06 2.08 -7.06
CA ILE A 143 -6.07 1.50 -6.14
C ILE A 143 -6.30 1.98 -4.71
N HIS A 144 -6.41 3.28 -4.48
CA HIS A 144 -6.73 3.84 -3.16
C HIS A 144 -8.08 3.34 -2.65
N GLY A 145 -9.06 3.17 -3.54
CA GLY A 145 -10.35 2.58 -3.21
C GLY A 145 -10.23 1.17 -2.64
N LEU A 146 -9.37 0.32 -3.21
CA LEU A 146 -9.07 -1.03 -2.72
C LEU A 146 -8.30 -1.01 -1.41
N LEU A 147 -7.30 -0.13 -1.28
CA LEU A 147 -6.53 0.06 -0.05
C LEU A 147 -7.40 0.51 1.13
N ALA A 148 -8.42 1.33 0.87
CA ALA A 148 -9.35 1.80 1.89
C ALA A 148 -10.16 0.66 2.53
N LEU A 149 -10.44 -0.43 1.80
CA LEU A 149 -11.14 -1.60 2.36
C LEU A 149 -10.34 -2.27 3.47
N ALA A 150 -9.01 -2.24 3.39
CA ALA A 150 -8.14 -2.78 4.43
C ALA A 150 -8.06 -1.88 5.68
N ARG A 151 -8.72 -0.72 5.68
CA ARG A 151 -8.79 0.21 6.82
C ARG A 151 -10.12 0.12 7.58
N TRP A 152 -10.91 -0.91 7.32
CA TRP A 152 -12.18 -1.15 7.99
C TRP A 152 -12.01 -1.26 9.51
N GLN A 153 -12.98 -0.73 10.26
CA GLN A 153 -13.04 -0.85 11.71
C GLN A 153 -14.47 -1.21 12.16
N PRO A 154 -14.63 -2.08 13.17
CA PRO A 154 -15.93 -2.39 13.73
C PRO A 154 -16.49 -1.20 14.51
N SER A 155 -17.80 -1.21 14.79
CA SER A 155 -18.36 -0.29 15.79
C SER A 155 -17.82 -0.61 17.20
N PRO A 156 -17.81 0.35 18.13
CA PRO A 156 -17.37 0.10 19.51
C PRO A 156 -18.11 -1.06 20.16
N ALA A 157 -17.38 -2.00 20.75
CA ALA A 157 -17.97 -3.16 21.42
C ALA A 157 -18.73 -2.75 22.70
N PRO A 158 -19.97 -3.23 22.91
CA PRO A 158 -20.72 -2.94 24.12
C PRO A 158 -20.08 -3.62 25.34
N ARG A 159 -20.12 -2.93 26.48
CA ARG A 159 -19.54 -3.40 27.75
C ARG A 159 -20.59 -3.58 28.85
N SER A 160 -21.86 -3.54 28.49
CA SER A 160 -23.02 -3.60 29.40
C SER A 160 -23.39 -5.02 29.80
N SER A 161 -23.41 -5.96 28.84
CA SER A 161 -23.83 -7.34 29.05
C SER A 161 -23.17 -8.28 28.03
N LEU A 162 -23.03 -9.57 28.39
CA LEU A 162 -22.52 -10.59 27.48
C LEU A 162 -23.45 -10.83 26.29
N THR A 163 -24.77 -10.76 26.51
CA THR A 163 -25.77 -10.92 25.45
C THR A 163 -25.66 -9.83 24.39
N ASP A 164 -25.52 -8.57 24.80
CA ASP A 164 -25.32 -7.45 23.86
C ASP A 164 -24.02 -7.60 23.08
N LEU A 165 -22.97 -8.09 23.74
CA LEU A 165 -21.67 -8.32 23.15
C LEU A 165 -21.69 -9.45 22.10
N GLU A 166 -22.40 -10.54 22.34
CA GLU A 166 -22.59 -11.59 21.33
C GLU A 166 -23.40 -11.11 20.12
N MET A 167 -24.48 -10.36 20.36
CA MET A 167 -25.26 -9.75 19.28
C MET A 167 -24.44 -8.74 18.47
N TRP A 168 -23.58 -7.95 19.13
CA TRP A 168 -22.63 -7.07 18.46
C TRP A 168 -21.66 -7.85 17.57
N ARG A 169 -21.04 -8.92 18.10
CA ARG A 169 -20.10 -9.77 17.35
C ARG A 169 -20.71 -10.34 16.08
N SER A 170 -21.94 -10.85 16.17
CA SER A 170 -22.68 -11.38 15.02
C SER A 170 -23.00 -10.29 13.98
N ARG A 171 -23.46 -9.11 14.43
CA ARG A 171 -23.74 -7.97 13.53
C ARG A 171 -22.50 -7.47 12.82
N GLU A 172 -21.37 -7.34 13.52
CA GLU A 172 -20.12 -6.90 12.91
C GLU A 172 -19.57 -7.95 11.93
N ALA A 173 -19.73 -9.25 12.21
CA ALA A 173 -19.38 -10.31 11.26
C ALA A 173 -20.21 -10.22 9.97
N ALA A 174 -21.53 -9.95 10.08
CA ALA A 174 -22.39 -9.73 8.93
C ALA A 174 -22.02 -8.46 8.15
N ARG A 175 -21.69 -7.37 8.85
CA ARG A 175 -21.22 -6.12 8.22
C ARG A 175 -19.90 -6.30 7.49
N ALA A 176 -18.95 -6.99 8.09
CA ALA A 176 -17.67 -7.36 7.48
C ALA A 176 -17.86 -8.19 6.20
N GLN A 177 -18.82 -9.12 6.22
CA GLN A 177 -19.22 -9.90 5.04
C GLN A 177 -19.76 -8.99 3.93
N ASN A 178 -20.66 -8.06 4.24
CA ASN A 178 -21.28 -7.16 3.26
C ASN A 178 -20.26 -6.22 2.61
N THR A 179 -19.38 -5.59 3.40
CA THR A 179 -18.27 -4.76 2.89
C THR A 179 -17.41 -5.55 1.91
N ARG A 180 -17.17 -6.83 2.18
CA ARG A 180 -16.40 -7.70 1.28
C ARG A 180 -17.15 -8.07 0.01
N THR A 181 -18.44 -8.41 0.08
CA THR A 181 -19.17 -8.88 -1.11
C THR A 181 -19.55 -7.75 -2.06
N GLU A 182 -19.88 -6.58 -1.54
CA GLU A 182 -20.39 -5.48 -2.36
C GLU A 182 -19.28 -4.51 -2.75
N GLU A 183 -18.52 -4.02 -1.77
CA GLU A 183 -17.54 -2.96 -2.05
C GLU A 183 -16.30 -3.47 -2.76
N LEU A 184 -15.75 -4.63 -2.33
CA LEU A 184 -14.57 -5.21 -2.97
C LEU A 184 -14.85 -5.58 -4.42
N ASN A 185 -15.97 -6.24 -4.69
CA ASN A 185 -16.33 -6.64 -6.05
C ASN A 185 -16.49 -5.44 -6.96
N LYS A 186 -17.14 -4.38 -6.47
CA LYS A 186 -17.30 -3.12 -7.21
C LYS A 186 -15.94 -2.46 -7.49
N LYS A 187 -15.13 -2.22 -6.46
CA LYS A 187 -13.84 -1.52 -6.58
C LYS A 187 -12.82 -2.31 -7.41
N PHE A 188 -12.78 -3.63 -7.22
CA PHE A 188 -11.92 -4.50 -8.02
C PHE A 188 -12.39 -4.58 -9.48
N GLY A 189 -13.71 -4.57 -9.71
CA GLY A 189 -14.30 -4.47 -11.04
C GLY A 189 -13.89 -3.20 -11.78
N THR A 190 -13.86 -2.06 -11.09
CA THR A 190 -13.37 -0.78 -11.64
C THR A 190 -11.91 -0.88 -12.10
N LEU A 191 -11.01 -1.39 -11.24
CA LEU A 191 -9.60 -1.55 -11.61
C LEU A 191 -9.44 -2.49 -12.82
N LEU A 192 -10.15 -3.63 -12.82
CA LEU A 192 -10.12 -4.56 -13.95
C LEU A 192 -10.60 -3.92 -15.26
N ALA A 193 -11.61 -3.05 -15.21
CA ALA A 193 -12.14 -2.37 -16.39
C ALA A 193 -11.13 -1.40 -16.99
N LEU A 194 -10.46 -0.60 -16.15
CA LEU A 194 -9.40 0.34 -16.56
C LEU A 194 -8.23 -0.38 -17.22
N ILE A 195 -7.84 -1.52 -16.67
CA ILE A 195 -6.79 -2.36 -17.28
C ILE A 195 -7.26 -2.91 -18.64
N LYS A 196 -8.57 -3.23 -18.81
CA LYS A 196 -9.08 -3.83 -20.06
C LYS A 196 -9.04 -2.78 -21.16
N GLU A 197 -9.40 -1.55 -20.81
CA GLU A 197 -9.33 -0.36 -21.66
C GLU A 197 -7.89 -0.15 -22.15
N GLN A 198 -6.92 -0.12 -21.23
CA GLN A 198 -5.52 0.08 -21.59
C GLN A 198 -4.97 -1.01 -22.51
N ARG A 199 -5.31 -2.28 -22.26
CA ARG A 199 -4.90 -3.38 -23.13
C ARG A 199 -5.47 -3.29 -24.54
N LYS A 200 -6.68 -2.74 -24.71
CA LYS A 200 -7.26 -2.49 -26.04
C LYS A 200 -6.48 -1.40 -26.77
N HIS A 201 -6.13 -0.32 -26.08
CA HIS A 201 -5.30 0.75 -26.66
C HIS A 201 -3.95 0.23 -27.16
N LEU A 202 -3.26 -0.58 -26.36
CA LEU A 202 -1.97 -1.17 -26.75
C LEU A 202 -2.06 -2.14 -27.94
N ARG A 203 -3.16 -2.89 -28.09
CA ARG A 203 -3.37 -3.77 -29.26
C ARG A 203 -3.70 -3.03 -30.56
N HIS A 204 -4.16 -1.78 -30.45
CA HIS A 204 -4.56 -0.96 -31.59
C HIS A 204 -3.55 0.15 -31.90
N ALA A 205 -2.47 0.26 -31.13
CA ALA A 205 -1.36 1.15 -31.45
C ALA A 205 -0.63 0.64 -32.70
N PRO A 206 -0.33 1.49 -33.70
CA PRO A 206 0.46 1.09 -34.86
C PRO A 206 1.85 0.65 -34.40
N PRO A 207 2.46 -0.36 -35.04
CA PRO A 207 3.82 -0.76 -34.71
C PRO A 207 4.76 0.42 -34.95
N THR A 208 5.48 0.83 -33.89
CA THR A 208 6.59 1.78 -33.97
C THR A 208 7.84 1.14 -34.52
#